data_AF-A0A4U8SUM2-F1
#
_entry.id   AF-A0A4U8SUM2-F1
#
_cell.length_a   1.000
_cell.length_b   1.000
_cell.length_c   1.000
_cell.angle_alpha   90.00
_cell.angle_beta   90.00
_cell.angle_gamma   90.00
#
_symmetry.space_group_name_H-M   'P 1'
#
loop_
_entity.id
_entity.type
_entity.pdbx_description
1 polymer ?
#
loop_
_entity_poly.entity_id
_entity_poly.type
_entity_poly.pdbx_seq_one_letter_code
_entity_poly.pdbx_strand_id
1 'polypeptide(L)'
;MAESLQVIDRAKQGHADRLIEQKGNSPQLNELRDSVNELLELLASGVGKNLNEINRVFESYTKLDFTTEVKDASGRVDIVTNTLGEEIRKMLYTSQGF
;
A
#
# COMPACT_ATOMS: atom_id res chain seq x y z
N MET A 1 -6.19 22.03 10.62
CA MET A 1 -7.15 20.97 10.98
C MET A 1 -7.89 20.41 9.76
N ALA A 2 -8.36 21.23 8.82
CA ALA A 2 -9.04 20.73 7.61
C ALA A 2 -8.14 19.76 6.80
N GLU A 3 -6.86 20.09 6.62
CA GLU A 3 -5.89 19.21 5.94
C GLU A 3 -5.70 17.88 6.68
N SER A 4 -5.50 17.92 8.01
CA SER A 4 -5.30 16.71 8.82
C SER A 4 -6.45 15.73 8.66
N LEU A 5 -7.70 16.22 8.67
CA LEU A 5 -8.88 15.38 8.43
C LEU A 5 -8.92 14.83 7.00
N GLN A 6 -8.55 15.63 5.99
CA GLN A 6 -8.49 15.17 4.60
C GLN A 6 -7.45 14.07 4.39
N VAL A 7 -6.26 14.19 4.98
CA VAL A 7 -5.21 13.16 4.92
C VAL A 7 -5.70 11.87 5.60
N ILE A 8 -6.30 11.99 6.78
CA ILE A 8 -6.85 10.84 7.51
C ILE A 8 -7.97 10.16 6.73
N ASP A 9 -8.90 10.92 6.13
CA ASP A 9 -9.99 10.35 5.35
C ASP A 9 -9.49 9.69 4.06
N ARG A 10 -8.45 10.25 3.44
CA ARG A 10 -7.75 9.61 2.31
C ARG A 10 -7.09 8.29 2.74
N ALA A 11 -6.47 8.24 3.91
CA ALA A 11 -5.90 7.00 4.45
C ALA A 11 -6.97 5.93 4.73
N LYS A 12 -8.12 6.33 5.29
CA LYS A 12 -9.28 5.42 5.48
C LYS A 12 -9.83 4.85 4.16
N GLN A 13 -9.66 5.57 3.06
CA GLN A 13 -10.01 5.10 1.71
C GLN A 13 -8.94 4.17 1.10
N GLY A 14 -7.89 3.83 1.85
CA GLY A 14 -6.84 2.91 1.41
C GLY A 14 -5.63 3.58 0.76
N HIS A 15 -5.47 4.90 0.90
CA HIS A 15 -4.36 5.65 0.32
C HIS A 15 -3.42 6.21 1.39
N ALA A 16 -2.27 5.56 1.57
CA ALA A 16 -1.19 5.98 2.47
C ALA A 16 -0.09 6.74 1.71
N ASP A 17 -0.49 7.66 0.82
CA ASP A 17 0.39 8.36 -0.11
C ASP A 17 0.66 9.83 0.28
N ARG A 18 0.12 10.28 1.42
CA ARG A 18 0.25 11.66 1.91
C ARG A 18 0.44 11.69 3.42
N LEU A 19 1.10 12.75 3.88
CA LEU A 19 1.30 13.09 5.29
C LEU A 19 0.64 14.42 5.60
N ILE A 20 0.40 14.68 6.88
CA ILE A 20 -0.12 15.95 7.38
C ILE A 20 1.05 16.93 7.50
N GLU A 21 1.02 18.03 6.74
CA GLU A 21 2.09 19.04 6.73
C GLU A 21 1.82 20.17 7.72
N GLN A 22 0.56 20.64 7.80
CA GLN A 22 0.20 21.75 8.69
C GLN A 22 0.46 21.43 10.16
N LYS A 23 1.20 22.32 10.82
CA LYS A 23 1.41 22.31 12.28
C LYS A 23 0.14 22.71 13.03
N GLY A 24 -0.08 22.08 14.17
CA GLY A 24 -1.09 22.47 15.13
C GLY A 24 -0.69 23.69 15.97
N ASN A 25 -1.68 24.31 16.59
CA ASN A 25 -1.51 25.51 17.42
C ASN A 25 -1.01 25.19 18.85
N SER A 26 -0.78 23.93 19.18
CA SER A 26 -0.23 23.50 20.46
C SER A 26 0.77 22.34 20.28
N PRO A 27 1.71 22.17 21.23
CA PRO A 27 2.63 21.03 21.21
C PRO A 27 1.92 19.67 21.12
N GLN A 28 0.83 19.48 21.87
CA GLN A 28 0.08 18.22 21.89
C GLN A 28 -0.57 17.90 20.53
N LEU A 29 -1.03 18.92 19.80
CA LEU A 29 -1.57 18.71 18.45
C LEU A 29 -0.47 18.37 17.43
N ASN A 30 0.74 18.89 17.63
CA ASN A 30 1.88 18.53 16.79
C ASN A 30 2.35 17.10 17.07
N GLU A 31 2.38 16.68 18.34
CA GLU A 31 2.70 15.29 18.71
C GLU A 31 1.70 14.30 18.10
N LEU A 32 0.39 14.59 18.18
CA LEU A 32 -0.63 13.76 17.53
C LEU A 32 -0.44 13.69 16.01
N ARG A 33 -0.15 14.83 15.36
CA ARG A 33 0.16 14.87 13.93
C ARG A 33 1.35 13.98 13.59
N ASP A 34 2.42 14.07 14.37
CA ASP A 34 3.65 13.33 14.13
C ASP A 34 3.42 11.82 14.30
N SER A 35 2.71 11.39 15.35
CA SER A 35 2.32 9.98 15.52
C SER A 35 1.43 9.45 14.39
N VAL A 36 0.52 10.27 13.85
CA VAL A 36 -0.30 9.89 12.69
C VAL A 36 0.57 9.75 11.44
N ASN A 37 1.50 10.68 11.21
CA ASN A 37 2.41 10.60 10.07
C ASN A 37 3.32 9.36 10.15
N GLU A 38 3.88 9.05 11.32
CA GLU A 38 4.67 7.82 11.54
C GLU A 38 3.85 6.56 11.21
N LEU A 39 2.57 6.52 11.60
CA LEU A 39 1.67 5.42 11.24
C LEU A 39 1.45 5.31 9.72
N LEU A 40 1.24 6.45 9.05
CA LEU A 40 1.04 6.49 7.58
C LEU A 40 2.31 6.06 6.84
N GLU A 41 3.49 6.46 7.30
CA GLU A 41 4.78 6.03 6.76
C GLU A 41 5.01 4.52 6.97
N LEU A 42 4.65 3.99 8.14
CA LEU A 42 4.72 2.55 8.41
C LEU A 42 3.80 1.77 7.46
N LEU A 43 2.58 2.27 7.20
CA LEU A 43 1.67 1.65 6.22
C LEU A 43 2.24 1.71 4.80
N ALA A 44 2.74 2.87 4.38
CA ALA A 44 3.28 3.08 3.04
C ALA A 44 4.50 2.18 2.75
N SER A 45 5.42 2.07 3.71
CA SER A 45 6.66 1.28 3.57
C SER A 45 6.46 -0.20 3.88
N GLY A 46 5.64 -0.52 4.88
CA GLY A 46 5.37 -1.89 5.29
C GLY A 46 4.42 -2.61 4.35
N VAL A 47 3.38 -1.93 3.88
CA VAL A 47 2.33 -2.53 3.05
C VAL A 47 2.43 -2.00 1.63
N GLY A 48 2.15 -0.72 1.43
CA GLY A 48 2.11 -0.06 0.14
C GLY A 48 1.29 1.23 0.21
N LYS A 49 1.47 2.11 -0.77
CA LYS A 49 0.80 3.43 -0.80
C LYS A 49 -0.67 3.36 -1.22
N ASN A 50 -1.06 2.33 -1.97
CA ASN A 50 -2.41 2.14 -2.48
C ASN A 50 -2.92 0.73 -2.14
N LEU A 51 -3.59 0.60 -1.00
CA LEU A 51 -4.11 -0.67 -0.50
C LEU A 51 -5.18 -1.26 -1.44
N ASN A 52 -5.91 -0.42 -2.17
CA ASN A 52 -6.89 -0.87 -3.14
C ASN A 52 -6.25 -1.60 -4.32
N GLU A 53 -5.05 -1.18 -4.73
CA GLU A 53 -4.31 -1.82 -5.81
C GLU A 53 -3.78 -3.20 -5.39
N ILE A 54 -3.30 -3.34 -4.15
CA ILE A 54 -2.91 -4.63 -3.59
C ILE A 54 -4.11 -5.59 -3.56
N ASN A 55 -5.26 -5.12 -3.07
CA ASN A 55 -6.49 -5.92 -3.04
C ASN A 55 -6.92 -6.37 -4.44
N ARG A 56 -6.84 -5.48 -5.44
CA ARG A 56 -7.13 -5.81 -6.84
C ARG A 56 -6.27 -6.97 -7.36
N VAL A 57 -4.96 -6.94 -7.05
CA VAL A 57 -4.02 -7.99 -7.46
C VAL A 57 -4.29 -9.30 -6.72
N PHE A 58 -4.53 -9.25 -5.41
CA PHE A 58 -4.92 -10.41 -4.64
C PHE A 58 -6.22 -11.05 -5.16
N GLU A 59 -7.24 -10.25 -5.48
CA GLU A 59 -8.47 -10.77 -6.09
C GLU A 59 -8.20 -11.47 -7.44
N SER A 60 -7.30 -10.94 -8.26
CA SER A 60 -6.86 -11.61 -9.49
C SER A 60 -6.24 -12.98 -9.19
N TYR A 61 -5.33 -13.04 -8.21
CA TYR A 61 -4.65 -14.29 -7.84
C TYR A 61 -5.62 -15.32 -7.25
N THR A 62 -6.65 -14.92 -6.51
CA THR A 62 -7.70 -15.87 -6.04
C THR A 62 -8.47 -16.53 -7.17
N LYS A 63 -8.50 -15.91 -8.36
CA LYS A 63 -9.12 -16.44 -9.58
C LYS A 63 -8.12 -17.20 -10.46
N LEU A 64 -6.93 -17.49 -9.94
CA LEU A 64 -5.79 -18.10 -10.64
C LEU A 64 -5.28 -17.26 -11.82
N ASP A 65 -5.63 -15.97 -11.87
CA ASP A 65 -5.09 -15.03 -12.85
C ASP A 65 -3.88 -14.32 -12.25
N PHE A 66 -2.70 -14.81 -12.59
CA PHE A 66 -1.41 -14.26 -12.16
C PHE A 66 -0.84 -13.26 -13.16
N THR A 67 -1.62 -12.71 -14.10
CA THR A 67 -1.12 -11.76 -15.11
C THR A 67 -1.00 -10.33 -14.58
N THR A 68 -1.69 -10.01 -13.49
CA THR A 68 -1.65 -8.67 -12.89
C THR A 68 -0.52 -8.51 -11.88
N GLU A 69 -0.13 -7.27 -11.62
CA GLU A 69 0.87 -6.89 -10.61
C GLU A 69 0.51 -5.52 -9.99
N VAL A 70 1.06 -5.23 -8.82
CA VAL A 70 0.98 -3.91 -8.19
C VAL A 70 1.98 -2.99 -8.88
N LYS A 71 1.48 -1.93 -9.53
CA LYS A 71 2.35 -0.95 -10.18
C LYS A 71 3.05 -0.05 -9.17
N ASP A 72 4.26 0.39 -9.50
CA ASP A 72 5.09 1.26 -8.65
C ASP A 72 5.24 0.73 -7.22
N ALA A 73 5.34 -0.59 -7.09
CA ALA A 73 5.46 -1.32 -5.84
C ALA A 73 6.61 -0.75 -5.00
N SER A 74 6.28 -0.13 -3.87
CA SER A 74 7.25 0.49 -2.98
C SER A 74 7.17 -0.05 -1.56
N GLY A 75 6.00 -0.59 -1.17
CA GLY A 75 5.82 -1.24 0.12
C GLY A 75 6.30 -2.69 0.08
N ARG A 76 6.69 -3.22 1.25
CA ARG A 76 7.17 -4.60 1.35
C ARG A 76 6.12 -5.61 0.88
N VAL A 77 4.84 -5.42 1.21
CA VAL A 77 3.76 -6.31 0.75
C VAL A 77 3.55 -6.19 -0.77
N ASP A 78 3.59 -4.98 -1.34
CA ASP A 78 3.53 -4.79 -2.80
C ASP A 78 4.61 -5.65 -3.51
N ILE A 79 5.86 -5.50 -3.07
CA ILE A 79 7.02 -6.15 -3.69
C ILE A 79 6.90 -7.66 -3.60
N VAL A 80 6.58 -8.19 -2.41
CA VAL A 80 6.43 -9.64 -2.20
C VAL A 80 5.28 -10.20 -3.05
N THR A 81 4.19 -9.46 -3.19
CA THR A 81 3.04 -9.87 -4.02
C THR A 81 3.43 -10.03 -5.49
N ASN A 82 4.20 -9.08 -6.03
CA ASN A 82 4.68 -9.17 -7.40
C ASN A 82 5.67 -10.32 -7.59
N THR A 83 6.62 -10.49 -6.66
CA THR A 83 7.57 -11.61 -6.68
C THR A 83 6.84 -12.95 -6.69
N LEU A 84 5.85 -13.15 -5.82
CA LEU A 84 5.08 -14.39 -5.78
C LEU A 84 4.31 -14.63 -7.09
N GLY A 85 3.71 -13.60 -7.68
CA GLY A 85 3.07 -13.70 -8.99
C GLY A 85 4.02 -14.13 -10.10
N GLU A 86 5.22 -13.55 -10.12
CA GLU A 86 6.26 -13.93 -11.08
C GLU A 86 6.70 -15.40 -10.91
N GLU A 87 6.95 -15.84 -9.67
CA GLU A 87 7.34 -17.23 -9.40
C GLU A 87 6.24 -18.22 -9.79
N ILE A 88 4.96 -17.88 -9.55
CA ILE A 88 3.85 -18.72 -10.00
C ILE A 88 3.78 -18.79 -11.52
N ARG A 89 3.92 -17.67 -12.24
CA ARG A 89 3.99 -17.67 -13.71
C ARG A 89 5.14 -18.54 -14.22
N LYS A 90 6.33 -18.45 -13.61
CA LYS A 90 7.49 -19.31 -13.96
C LYS A 90 7.16 -20.79 -13.78
N MET A 91 6.54 -21.17 -12.66
CA MET A 91 6.11 -22.55 -12.42
C MET A 91 5.13 -23.02 -13.50
N LEU A 92 4.11 -22.21 -13.84
CA LEU A 92 3.12 -22.55 -14.87
C LEU A 92 3.75 -22.72 -16.26
N TYR A 93 4.63 -21.81 -16.68
CA TYR A 93 5.36 -21.93 -17.95
C TYR A 93 6.23 -23.18 -17.99
N THR A 94 6.89 -23.48 -16.88
CA THR A 94 7.73 -24.68 -16.76
C THR A 94 6.89 -25.95 -16.93
N SER A 95 5.72 -26.03 -16.26
CA SER A 95 4.82 -27.17 -16.40
C SER A 95 4.17 -27.31 -17.77
N GLN A 96 3.96 -26.22 -18.51
CA GLN A 96 3.42 -26.25 -19.88
C GLN A 96 4.45 -26.75 -20.91
N GLY A 97 5.75 -26.59 -20.62
CA GLY A 97 6.85 -27.01 -21.50
C GLY A 97 7.20 -28.51 -21.44
N PHE A 98 6.47 -29.30 -20.63
CA PHE A 98 6.56 -30.76 -20.54
C PHE A 98 5.31 -31.40 -21.16
#